data_AF-A0A2T3CLM3-F1
#
_entry.id   AF-A0A2T3CLM3-F1
#
_cell.length_a   1.000
_cell.length_b   1.000
_cell.length_c   1.000
_cell.angle_alpha   90.00
_cell.angle_beta   90.00
_cell.angle_gamma   90.00
#
_symmetry.space_group_name_H-M   'P 1'
#
loop_
_entity.id
_entity.type
_entity.pdbx_description
1 polymer ?
#
loop_
_entity_poly.entity_id
_entity_poly.type
_entity_poly.pdbx_seq_one_letter_code
_entity_poly.pdbx_strand_id
1 'polypeptide(L)' 'MLKIVPDPPLHINQSLEDILVQISEYLVCAMTVAQQTVLLHSSSPGQILTLSTMHEIDNARSLVEVALSRVQSQH' A
#
# COMPACT_ATOMS: atom_id res chain seq x y z
N MET A 1 17.21 -9.72 41.14
CA MET A 1 17.16 -8.78 40.00
C MET A 1 16.13 -9.28 39.02
N LEU A 2 14.96 -8.64 38.93
CA LEU A 2 13.95 -8.97 37.92
C LEU A 2 14.39 -8.31 36.62
N LYS A 3 14.85 -9.12 35.65
CA LYS A 3 15.13 -8.64 34.29
C LYS A 3 13.78 -8.20 33.73
N ILE A 4 13.59 -6.90 33.53
CA ILE A 4 12.40 -6.39 32.83
C ILE A 4 12.49 -6.96 31.42
N VAL A 5 11.75 -8.03 31.18
CA VAL A 5 11.57 -8.58 29.85
C VAL A 5 10.55 -7.65 29.20
N PRO A 6 10.89 -6.97 28.09
CA PRO A 6 9.89 -6.21 27.37
C PRO A 6 8.77 -7.17 26.98
N ASP A 7 7.53 -6.77 27.24
CA ASP A 7 6.36 -7.56 26.87
C ASP A 7 6.48 -7.96 25.39
N PRO A 8 6.16 -9.21 25.04
CA PRO A 8 6.19 -9.64 23.66
C PRO A 8 5.32 -8.68 22.83
N PRO A 9 5.74 -8.32 21.61
CA PRO A 9 4.98 -7.39 20.79
C PRO A 9 3.56 -7.92 20.71
N LEU A 10 2.60 -7.09 21.13
CA LEU A 10 1.19 -7.42 20.95
C LEU A 10 1.03 -7.71 19.47
N HIS A 11 0.73 -8.96 19.14
CA HIS A 11 0.20 -9.31 17.84
C HIS A 11 -1.18 -8.66 17.80
N ILE A 12 -1.19 -7.35 17.49
CA ILE A 12 -2.40 -6.58 17.31
C ILE A 12 -3.13 -7.32 16.20
N ASN A 13 -4.28 -7.90 16.53
CA ASN A 13 -5.22 -8.38 15.53
C ASN A 13 -5.53 -7.16 14.66
N GLN A 14 -4.80 -7.02 13.55
CA GLN A 14 -4.98 -5.89 12.65
C GLN A 14 -6.42 -5.98 12.17
N SER A 15 -7.18 -4.91 12.41
CA SER A 15 -8.52 -4.84 11.87
C SER A 15 -8.43 -4.84 10.34
N LEU A 16 -9.51 -5.24 9.67
CA LEU A 16 -9.56 -5.13 8.21
C LEU A 16 -9.30 -3.69 7.76
N GLU A 17 -9.77 -2.69 8.52
CA GLU A 17 -9.50 -1.27 8.26
C GLU A 17 -8.00 -0.95 8.33
N ASP A 18 -7.30 -1.39 9.39
CA ASP A 18 -5.84 -1.17 9.52
C ASP A 18 -5.07 -1.78 8.34
N ILE A 19 -5.48 -2.97 7.89
CA ILE A 19 -4.87 -3.63 6.73
C ILE A 19 -5.12 -2.82 5.46
N LEU A 20 -6.34 -2.33 5.24
CA LEU A 20 -6.67 -1.54 4.05
C LEU A 20 -5.94 -0.18 4.04
N VAL A 21 -5.80 0.48 5.19
CA VAL A 21 -5.00 1.71 5.33
C VAL A 21 -3.54 1.42 4.98
N GLN A 22 -2.97 0.34 5.53
CA GLN A 22 -1.60 -0.06 5.23
C GLN A 22 -1.40 -0.40 3.73
N ILE A 23 -2.35 -1.09 3.10
CA ILE A 23 -2.31 -1.36 1.65
C ILE A 23 -2.30 -0.03 0.87
N SER A 24 -3.12 0.95 1.26
CA SER A 24 -3.13 2.28 0.61
C SER A 24 -1.77 2.96 0.67
N GLU A 25 -1.09 2.91 1.83
CA GLU A 25 0.28 3.45 1.99
C GLU A 25 1.30 2.73 1.08
N TYR A 26 1.24 1.40 0.99
CA TYR A 26 2.11 0.64 0.10
C TYR A 26 1.85 0.95 -1.38
N LEU A 27 0.60 1.18 -1.77
CA LEU A 27 0.25 1.57 -3.14
C LEU A 27 0.79 2.97 -3.50
N VAL A 28 0.81 3.92 -2.55
CA VAL A 28 1.46 5.23 -2.74
C VAL A 28 2.96 5.06 -2.98
N CYS A 29 3.62 4.21 -2.19
CA CYS A 29 5.04 3.90 -2.37
C CYS A 29 5.29 3.25 -3.74
N ALA A 30 4.47 2.28 -4.14
CA ALA A 30 4.58 1.61 -5.43
C ALA A 30 4.41 2.59 -6.60
N MET A 31 3.41 3.48 -6.54
CA MET A 31 3.18 4.52 -7.54
C MET A 31 4.39 5.45 -7.66
N THR A 32 4.95 5.89 -6.53
CA THR A 32 6.12 6.76 -6.51
C THR A 32 7.33 6.10 -7.18
N VAL A 33 7.57 4.83 -6.90
CA VAL A 33 8.67 4.06 -7.52
C VAL A 33 8.43 3.90 -9.03
N ALA A 34 7.20 3.61 -9.46
CA ALA A 34 6.86 3.50 -10.87
C ALA A 34 7.06 4.84 -11.61
N GLN A 35 6.59 5.95 -11.04
CA GLN A 35 6.80 7.29 -11.58
C GLN A 35 8.29 7.63 -11.68
N GLN A 36 9.08 7.37 -10.65
CA GLN A 36 10.53 7.59 -10.70
C GLN A 36 11.22 6.72 -11.75
N THR A 37 10.76 5.49 -11.94
CA THR A 37 11.30 4.59 -12.97
C THR A 37 11.09 5.16 -14.37
N VAL A 38 9.91 5.74 -14.65
CA VAL A 38 9.63 6.42 -15.92
C VAL A 38 10.52 7.65 -16.12
N LEU A 39 10.77 8.42 -15.06
CA LEU A 39 11.65 9.60 -15.13
C LEU A 39 13.12 9.22 -15.40
N LEU A 40 13.61 8.16 -14.76
CA LEU A 40 15.00 7.71 -14.90
C LEU A 40 15.25 6.95 -16.21
N HIS A 41 14.27 6.20 -16.71
CA HIS A 41 14.40 5.32 -17.88
C HIS A 41 13.41 5.68 -18.99
N SER A 42 13.34 6.97 -19.32
CA SER A 42 12.32 7.59 -20.18
C SER A 42 12.28 7.12 -21.64
N SER A 43 13.21 6.29 -22.09
CA SER A 43 13.27 5.73 -23.45
C SER A 43 13.47 4.21 -23.46
N SER A 44 13.23 3.53 -22.33
CA SER A 44 13.39 2.08 -22.24
C SER A 44 12.15 1.34 -22.78
N PRO A 45 12.30 0.15 -23.40
CA PRO A 45 11.17 -0.71 -23.77
C PRO A 45 10.27 -1.06 -22.56
N GLY A 46 10.84 -1.04 -21.35
CA GLY A 46 10.10 -1.27 -20.10
C GLY A 46 9.17 -0.12 -19.71
N GLN A 47 9.29 1.06 -20.31
CA GLN A 47 8.48 2.22 -19.95
C GLN A 47 6.98 1.97 -20.14
N ILE A 48 6.58 1.32 -21.23
CA ILE A 48 5.15 0.99 -21.47
C ILE A 48 4.64 0.05 -20.37
N LEU A 49 5.45 -0.93 -19.95
CA LEU A 49 5.09 -1.82 -18.85
C LEU A 49 4.97 -1.04 -17.54
N THR A 50 5.87 -0.10 -17.26
CA THR A 50 5.81 0.75 -16.06
C THR A 50 4.56 1.65 -16.06
N LEU A 51 4.19 2.23 -17.20
CA LEU A 51 2.97 3.03 -17.33
C LEU A 51 1.71 2.19 -17.11
N SER A 52 1.67 0.96 -17.64
CA SER A 52 0.58 0.03 -17.35
C SER A 52 0.53 -0.34 -15.87
N THR A 53 1.68 -0.59 -15.23
CA THR A 53 1.75 -0.84 -13.78
C THR A 53 1.22 0.34 -12.98
N MET A 54 1.50 1.58 -13.37
CA MET A 54 0.93 2.77 -12.72
C MET A 54 -0.60 2.76 -12.78
N HIS A 55 -1.17 2.43 -13.94
CA HIS A 55 -2.64 2.34 -14.09
C HIS A 55 -3.25 1.25 -13.19
N GLU A 56 -2.61 0.09 -13.09
CA GLU A 56 -3.06 -0.98 -12.19
C GLU A 56 -2.97 -0.58 -10.71
N ILE A 57 -1.93 0.16 -10.32
CA ILE A 57 -1.78 0.69 -8.96
C ILE A 57 -2.91 1.69 -8.64
N ASP A 58 -3.26 2.59 -9.57
CA ASP A 58 -4.38 3.52 -9.39
C ASP A 58 -5.73 2.78 -9.25
N ASN A 59 -5.95 1.75 -10.07
CA ASN A 59 -7.16 0.93 -9.98
C ASN A 59 -7.24 0.19 -8.63
N ALA A 60 -6.12 -0.41 -8.19
CA ALA A 60 -6.03 -1.05 -6.88
C ALA A 60 -6.33 -0.06 -5.74
N ARG A 61 -5.83 1.18 -5.84
CA ARG A 61 -6.12 2.22 -4.85
C ARG A 61 -7.60 2.56 -4.82
N SER A 62 -8.25 2.73 -5.97
CA SER A 62 -9.69 2.95 -6.06
C SER A 62 -10.50 1.84 -5.38
N LEU A 63 -10.11 0.57 -5.57
CA LEU A 63 -10.73 -0.56 -4.90
C LEU A 63 -10.54 -0.55 -3.38
N VAL A 64 -9.37 -0.12 -2.90
CA VAL A 64 -9.10 0.05 -1.46
C VAL A 64 -9.98 1.15 -0.86
N GLU A 65 -10.15 2.28 -1.54
CA GLU A 65 -11.04 3.36 -1.08
C GLU A 65 -12.51 2.87 -0.98
N VAL A 66 -12.98 2.09 -1.96
CA VAL A 66 -14.31 1.46 -1.91
C VAL A 66 -14.41 0.43 -0.77
N ALA A 67 -13.34 -0.33 -0.52
CA ALA A 67 -13.32 -1.28 0.59
C ALA A 67 -13.38 -0.56 1.94
N LEU A 68 -12.59 0.51 2.12
CA LEU A 68 -12.60 1.36 3.32
C LEU A 68 -13.98 1.97 3.56
N SER A 69 -14.62 2.51 2.52
CA SER A 69 -15.97 3.10 2.66
C SER A 69 -17.00 2.08 3.14
N ARG A 70 -16.85 0.79 2.78
CA ARG A 70 -17.74 -0.28 3.24
C ARG A 70 -17.45 -0.69 4.68
N VAL A 71 -16.18 -0.77 5.08
CA VAL A 71 -15.79 -1.10 6.45
C VAL A 71 -16.26 0.00 7.42
N GLN A 72 -16.11 1.27 7.04
CA GLN A 72 -16.59 2.41 7.84
C GLN A 72 -18.12 2.46 7.96
N SER A 73 -18.87 2.00 6.95
CA SER A 73 -20.33 1.94 7.01
C SER A 73 -20.90 0.86 7.93
N GLN A 74 -20.07 -0.09 8.37
CA GLN A 74 -20.47 -1.22 9.22
C GLN A 74 -20.23 -0.98 10.72
N HIS A 75 -19.65 0.17 11.08
CA HIS A 75 -19.42 0.61 12.46
C HIS A 75 -20.38 1.76 12.80
#